data_AF-A0A5R9L5E4-F1
#
_entry.id   AF-A0A5R9L5E4-F1
#
_cell.length_a   1.000
_cell.length_b   1.000
_cell.length_c   1.000
_cell.angle_alpha   90.00
_cell.angle_beta   90.00
_cell.angle_gamma   90.00
#
_symmetry.space_group_name_H-M   'P 1'
#
loop_
_entity.id
_entity.type
_entity.pdbx_description
1 polymer ?
#
loop_
_entity_poly.entity_id
_entity_poly.type
_entity_poly.pdbx_seq_one_letter_code
_entity_poly.pdbx_strand_id
1 'polypeptide(L)'
;MKNIFLLRIIYRNAVSLHKITTIVESVKGAKIKHLNFDHSGKSFVGIIAFEVTQMIDFEQIVVLIRRNGDISQVERVPSTALSC
;
A
#
# COMPACT_ATOMS: atom_id res chain seq x y z
N MET A 1 -7.13 0.68 -19.47
CA MET A 1 -6.90 -0.59 -18.75
C MET A 1 -6.70 -0.26 -17.28
N LYS A 2 -7.24 -1.07 -16.36
CA LYS A 2 -6.97 -0.91 -14.92
C LYS A 2 -5.80 -1.81 -14.55
N ASN A 3 -4.80 -1.26 -13.90
CA ASN A 3 -3.62 -2.00 -13.47
C ASN A 3 -3.72 -2.25 -11.96
N ILE A 4 -3.47 -3.48 -11.54
CA ILE A 4 -3.37 -3.84 -10.13
C ILE A 4 -1.93 -3.68 -9.69
N PHE A 5 -1.71 -2.90 -8.65
CA PHE A 5 -0.42 -2.73 -8.01
C PHE A 5 -0.44 -3.33 -6.61
N LEU A 6 0.69 -3.91 -6.23
CA LEU A 6 0.92 -4.37 -4.88
C LEU A 6 1.98 -3.51 -4.21
N LEU A 7 1.67 -3.10 -2.99
CA LEU A 7 2.53 -2.28 -2.17
C LEU A 7 2.74 -2.98 -0.82
N ARG A 8 4.00 -3.21 -0.46
CA ARG A 8 4.40 -3.62 0.86
C ARG A 8 4.73 -2.36 1.67
N ILE A 9 4.14 -2.26 2.85
CA ILE A 9 4.26 -1.15 3.79
C ILE A 9 4.81 -1.73 5.09
N ILE A 10 5.90 -1.16 5.59
CA ILE A 10 6.48 -1.51 6.89
C ILE A 10 6.30 -0.32 7.82
N TYR A 11 5.85 -0.57 9.04
CA TYR A 11 5.49 0.46 10.00
C TYR A 11 6.01 0.15 11.41
N ARG A 12 6.35 1.23 12.14
CA ARG A 12 7.11 1.17 13.41
C ARG A 12 6.24 0.86 14.62
N ASN A 13 5.00 1.31 14.59
CA ASN A 13 3.98 1.11 15.63
C ASN A 13 2.72 0.57 14.95
N ALA A 14 1.75 0.04 15.69
CA ALA A 14 0.47 -0.40 15.12
C ALA A 14 -0.16 0.74 14.29
N VAL A 15 -0.02 0.71 12.97
CA VAL A 15 -0.62 1.70 12.09
C VAL A 15 -2.08 1.38 11.96
N SER A 16 -2.90 2.40 12.12
CA SER A 16 -4.31 2.31 11.81
C SER A 16 -4.48 1.97 10.33
N LEU A 17 -4.91 0.73 10.05
CA LEU A 17 -5.39 0.28 8.74
C LEU A 17 -6.31 1.32 8.08
N HIS A 18 -7.14 1.99 8.88
CA HIS A 18 -8.01 3.05 8.42
C HIS A 18 -7.25 4.24 7.80
N LYS A 19 -6.11 4.66 8.37
CA LYS A 19 -5.29 5.74 7.77
C LYS A 19 -4.75 5.34 6.40
N ILE A 20 -4.22 4.12 6.25
CA ILE A 20 -3.66 3.64 4.98
C ILE A 20 -4.75 3.52 3.91
N THR A 21 -5.87 2.90 4.26
CA THR A 21 -7.01 2.74 3.34
C THR A 21 -7.57 4.08 2.90
N THR A 22 -7.73 5.04 3.83
CA THR A 22 -8.15 6.41 3.52
C THR A 22 -7.21 7.12 2.55
N ILE A 23 -5.90 6.98 2.71
CA ILE A 23 -4.92 7.56 1.77
C ILE A 23 -5.13 7.01 0.37
N VAL A 24 -5.27 5.69 0.23
CA VAL A 24 -5.46 5.06 -1.08
C VAL A 24 -6.78 5.48 -1.72
N GLU A 25 -7.86 5.50 -0.94
CA GLU A 25 -9.19 5.89 -1.42
C GLU A 25 -9.33 7.39 -1.73
N SER A 26 -8.46 8.23 -1.17
CA SER A 26 -8.42 9.67 -1.48
C SER A 26 -7.96 9.97 -2.91
N VAL A 27 -7.29 9.02 -3.57
CA VAL A 27 -6.83 9.17 -4.95
C VAL A 27 -7.94 8.73 -5.91
N LYS A 28 -8.42 9.67 -6.72
CA LYS A 28 -9.57 9.45 -7.61
C LYS A 28 -9.30 8.29 -8.57
N GLY A 29 -10.20 7.30 -8.54
CA GLY A 29 -10.12 6.13 -9.42
C GLY A 29 -9.25 4.99 -8.87
N ALA A 30 -8.65 5.16 -7.69
CA ALA A 30 -8.04 4.07 -6.96
C ALA A 30 -9.11 3.18 -6.31
N LYS A 31 -8.93 1.86 -6.35
CA LYS A 31 -9.81 0.90 -5.66
C LYS A 31 -8.99 -0.16 -4.98
N ILE A 32 -9.14 -0.28 -3.66
CA ILE A 32 -8.52 -1.36 -2.89
C ILE A 32 -9.16 -2.68 -3.30
N LYS A 33 -8.33 -3.72 -3.47
CA LYS A 33 -8.76 -5.08 -3.82
C LYS A 33 -8.40 -6.09 -2.76
N HIS A 34 -7.27 -5.90 -2.13
CA HIS A 34 -6.80 -6.79 -1.08
C HIS A 34 -6.01 -6.03 -0.04
N LEU A 35 -6.17 -6.43 1.21
CA LEU A 35 -5.47 -5.91 2.36
C LEU A 35 -5.05 -7.12 3.20
N ASN A 36 -3.75 -7.27 3.43
CA ASN A 36 -3.24 -8.23 4.40
C ASN A 36 -2.25 -7.53 5.31
N PHE A 37 -2.49 -7.57 6.60
CA PHE A 37 -1.66 -6.91 7.60
C PHE A 37 -1.28 -7.94 8.64
N ASP A 38 0.02 -8.08 8.83
CA ASP A 38 0.59 -9.07 9.71
C ASP A 38 1.62 -8.41 10.63
N HIS A 39 1.77 -8.98 11.82
CA HIS A 39 2.78 -8.56 12.76
C HIS A 39 3.98 -9.49 12.64
N SER A 40 5.08 -8.97 12.11
CA SER A 40 6.30 -9.75 11.87
C SER A 40 7.42 -9.30 12.80
N GLY A 41 7.55 -9.98 13.94
CA GLY A 41 8.59 -9.71 14.93
C GLY A 41 8.35 -8.42 15.71
N LYS A 42 9.20 -7.40 15.49
CA LYS A 42 9.08 -6.05 16.11
C LYS A 42 8.47 -5.01 15.17
N SER A 43 8.24 -5.40 13.92
CA SER A 43 7.72 -4.53 12.88
C SER A 43 6.38 -5.06 12.43
N PHE A 44 5.51 -4.15 12.06
CA PHE A 44 4.28 -4.54 11.41
C PHE A 44 4.43 -4.39 9.90
N VAL A 45 3.91 -5.35 9.14
CA VAL A 45 4.03 -5.42 7.69
C VAL A 45 2.63 -5.50 7.10
N GLY A 46 2.37 -4.72 6.05
CA GLY A 46 1.08 -4.66 5.39
C GLY A 46 1.29 -4.76 3.89
N ILE A 47 0.56 -5.65 3.23
CA ILE A 47 0.46 -5.72 1.78
C ILE A 47 -0.91 -5.19 1.39
N ILE A 48 -0.93 -4.15 0.58
CA ILE A 48 -2.14 -3.63 -0.05
C ILE A 48 -2.06 -3.84 -1.55
N ALA A 49 -3.11 -4.44 -2.11
CA ALA A 49 -3.32 -4.50 -3.54
C ALA A 49 -4.43 -3.52 -3.91
N PHE A 50 -4.18 -2.67 -4.90
CA PHE A 50 -5.15 -1.69 -5.37
C PHE A 50 -5.07 -1.51 -6.88
N GLU A 51 -6.23 -1.25 -7.48
CA GLU A 51 -6.37 -0.87 -8.88
C GLU A 51 -6.22 0.64 -9.03
N VAL A 52 -5.48 1.07 -10.04
CA VAL A 52 -5.51 2.45 -10.55
C VAL A 52 -5.67 2.48 -12.06
N THR A 53 -6.06 3.64 -12.58
CA THR A 53 -6.26 3.84 -14.02
C THR A 53 -4.96 4.30 -14.69
N GLN A 54 -4.17 5.15 -14.02
CA GLN A 54 -2.93 5.69 -14.55
C GLN A 54 -1.75 5.41 -13.62
N MET A 55 -0.54 5.30 -14.17
CA MET A 55 0.68 5.08 -13.38
C MET A 55 0.98 6.27 -12.44
N ILE A 56 0.59 7.49 -12.84
CA ILE A 56 0.74 8.69 -12.02
C ILE A 56 -0.06 8.58 -10.70
N ASP A 57 -1.22 7.92 -10.73
CA ASP A 57 -2.06 7.71 -9.56
C ASP A 57 -1.37 6.76 -8.56
N PHE A 58 -0.67 5.73 -9.06
CA PHE A 58 0.14 4.83 -8.24
C PHE A 58 1.28 5.59 -7.54
N GLU A 59 2.04 6.39 -8.29
CA GLU A 59 3.14 7.18 -7.72
C GLU A 59 2.63 8.19 -6.68
N GLN A 60 1.48 8.82 -6.93
CA GLN A 60 0.83 9.70 -5.96
C GLN A 60 0.49 8.97 -4.66
N ILE A 61 -0.10 7.77 -4.74
CA ILE A 61 -0.41 6.94 -3.56
C ILE A 61 0.87 6.62 -2.78
N VAL A 62 1.94 6.21 -3.47
CA VAL A 62 3.24 5.90 -2.83
C VAL A 62 3.78 7.12 -2.08
N VAL A 63 3.74 8.31 -2.69
CA VAL A 63 4.19 9.55 -2.05
C VAL A 63 3.35 9.88 -0.82
N LEU A 64 2.02 9.77 -0.91
CA LEU A 64 1.13 10.06 0.22
C LEU A 64 1.33 9.09 1.39
N ILE A 65 1.51 7.80 1.10
CA ILE A 65 1.82 6.79 2.10
C ILE A 65 3.17 7.10 2.75
N ARG A 66 4.22 7.40 1.98
CA ARG A 66 5.54 7.76 2.54
C ARG A 66 5.55 9.01 3.41
N ARG A 67 4.61 9.94 3.19
CA ARG A 67 4.45 11.14 4.03
C ARG A 67 3.81 10.84 5.39
N ASN A 68 3.25 9.65 5.58
CA ASN A 68 2.76 9.23 6.89
C ASN A 68 3.94 8.91 7.81
N GLY A 69 4.14 9.72 8.84
CA GLY A 69 5.27 9.58 9.77
C GLY A 69 5.31 8.26 10.55
N ASP A 70 4.21 7.50 10.58
CA ASP A 70 4.15 6.17 11.21
C ASP A 70 4.79 5.07 10.32
N ILE A 71 5.01 5.36 9.04
CA ILE A 71 5.52 4.41 8.04
C ILE A 71 7.05 4.50 7.96
N SER A 72 7.72 3.36 8.14
CA SER A 72 9.18 3.29 8.02
C SER A 72 9.65 3.06 6.59
N GLN A 73 8.91 2.27 5.82
CA GLN A 73 9.34 1.85 4.48
C GLN A 73 8.13 1.48 3.61
N VAL A 74 8.27 1.73 2.31
CA VAL A 74 7.27 1.44 1.29
C VAL A 74 7.96 0.88 0.06
N GLU A 75 7.55 -0.32 -0.34
CA GLU A 75 8.12 -1.08 -1.46
C GLU A 75 7.02 -1.49 -2.44
N ARG A 76 7.31 -1.36 -3.74
CA ARG A 76 6.47 -1.96 -4.76
C ARG A 76 6.80 -3.44 -4.83
N VAL A 77 5.79 -4.29 -4.70
CA VAL A 77 5.96 -5.74 -4.90
C VAL A 77 5.77 -6.02 -6.40
N PRO A 78 6.78 -6.59 -7.08
CA PRO A 78 6.61 -6.99 -8.47
C PRO A 78 5.52 -8.07 -8.56
N SER A 79 4.70 -8.01 -9.61
CA SER A 79 3.57 -8.93 -9.81
C SER A 79 3.97 -10.41 -9.89
N THR A 80 5.23 -10.69 -10.20
CA THR A 80 5.83 -12.04 -10.24
C THR A 80 6.14 -12.61 -8.85
N ALA A 81 6.09 -11.81 -7.78
CA ALA A 81 6.37 -12.28 -6.42
C ALA A 81 5.18 -12.99 -5.75
N LEU A 82 4.04 -13.12 -6.43
CA LEU A 82 2.85 -13.85 -5.93
C LEU A 82 2.77 -15.30 -6.43
N SER A 83 3.69 -15.74 -7.28
CA SER A 83 3.80 -17.13 -7.72
C SER A 83 4.87 -17.84 -6.90
N CYS A 84 4.47 -18.38 -5.74
CA CYS A 84 5.17 -19.43 -4.99
C CYS A 84 4.11 -20.32 -4.37
#